data_AF-A0A7J8YE35-F1
#
_entry.id   AF-A0A7J8YE35-F1
#
_cell.length_a   1.000
_cell.length_b   1.000
_cell.length_c   1.000
_cell.angle_alpha   90.00
_cell.angle_beta   90.00
_cell.angle_gamma   90.00
#
_symmetry.space_group_name_H-M   'P 1'
#
loop_
_entity.id
_entity.type
_entity.pdbx_description
1 polymer ?
#
loop_
_entity_poly.entity_id
_entity_poly.type
_entity_poly.pdbx_seq_one_letter_code
_entity_poly.pdbx_strand_id
1 'polypeptide(L)'
;IDAHRSPLAAIALSSNGKYIATASEQGTIIRVHLVSEATKSYSFRRGTCPSTIFSLSFAPSLQLPDILVATSSSGSVHIFSLGFETNQR
;
A
#
# COMPACT_ATOMS: atom_id res chain seq x y z
N ILE A 1 -9.71 8.76 7.52
CA ILE A 1 -8.35 8.23 7.30
C ILE A 1 -7.53 9.35 6.69
N ASP A 2 -6.59 9.91 7.43
CA ASP A 2 -5.65 10.91 6.89
C ASP A 2 -4.48 10.21 6.22
N ALA A 3 -4.75 9.71 5.00
CA ALA A 3 -3.84 8.78 4.33
C ALA A 3 -2.52 9.43 3.93
N HIS A 4 -2.51 10.65 3.40
CA HIS A 4 -1.30 11.34 2.93
C HIS A 4 -1.44 12.86 3.06
N ARG A 5 -0.30 13.56 3.15
CA ARG A 5 -0.28 15.05 3.17
C ARG A 5 -0.42 15.68 1.78
N SER A 6 -0.02 14.95 0.75
CA SER A 6 -0.17 15.35 -0.65
C SER A 6 -1.36 14.61 -1.29
N PRO A 7 -1.89 15.10 -2.42
CA PRO A 7 -3.02 14.47 -3.10
C PRO A 7 -2.79 12.99 -3.40
N LEU A 8 -3.88 12.22 -3.42
CA LEU A 8 -3.83 10.80 -3.76
C LEU A 8 -3.60 10.61 -5.26
N ALA A 9 -2.71 9.70 -5.61
CA ALA A 9 -2.47 9.28 -6.98
C ALA A 9 -3.08 7.91 -7.29
N ALA A 10 -3.14 7.01 -6.29
CA ALA A 10 -3.70 5.68 -6.47
C ALA A 10 -4.37 5.17 -5.18
N ILE A 11 -5.41 4.36 -5.36
CA ILE A 11 -6.15 3.69 -4.30
C ILE A 11 -6.55 2.28 -4.75
N ALA A 12 -6.55 1.32 -3.83
CA ALA A 12 -7.05 -0.03 -4.09
C ALA A 12 -7.69 -0.62 -2.83
N LEU A 13 -8.74 -1.42 -3.01
CA LEU A 13 -9.37 -2.21 -1.95
C LEU A 13 -9.01 -3.68 -2.14
N SER A 14 -8.80 -4.40 -1.04
CA SER A 14 -8.66 -5.85 -1.10
C SER A 14 -10.00 -6.52 -1.45
N SER A 15 -9.97 -7.68 -2.09
CA SER A 15 -11.18 -8.38 -2.55
C SER A 15 -12.16 -8.76 -1.44
N ASN A 16 -11.67 -8.93 -0.22
CA ASN A 16 -12.45 -9.21 0.98
C ASN A 16 -12.86 -7.94 1.76
N GLY A 17 -12.51 -6.75 1.28
CA GLY A 17 -12.81 -5.47 1.93
C GLY A 17 -12.02 -5.21 3.22
N LYS A 18 -11.05 -6.05 3.59
CA LYS A 18 -10.25 -5.92 4.82
C LYS A 18 -9.32 -4.72 4.80
N TYR A 19 -8.71 -4.43 3.65
CA TYR A 19 -7.68 -3.39 3.53
C TYR A 19 -7.98 -2.38 2.44
N ILE A 20 -7.49 -1.16 2.67
CA ILE A 20 -7.40 -0.12 1.66
C ILE A 20 -5.94 0.35 1.52
N ALA A 21 -5.37 0.18 0.33
CA ALA A 21 -4.05 0.67 -0.03
C ALA A 21 -4.15 2.04 -0.70
N THR A 22 -3.24 2.95 -0.36
CA THR A 22 -3.22 4.32 -0.87
C THR A 22 -1.78 4.75 -1.16
N ALA A 23 -1.60 5.49 -2.25
CA ALA A 23 -0.37 6.19 -2.55
C ALA A 23 -0.67 7.63 -2.96
N SER A 24 0.21 8.55 -2.59
CA SER A 24 0.11 9.94 -2.99
C SER A 24 0.87 10.23 -4.28
N GLU A 25 0.73 11.44 -4.81
CA GLU A 25 1.52 11.94 -5.95
C GLU A 25 3.03 11.89 -5.72
N GLN A 26 3.49 11.93 -4.47
CA GLN A 26 4.91 11.72 -4.17
C GLN A 26 5.35 10.27 -4.42
N GLY A 27 4.45 9.31 -4.19
CA GLY A 27 4.65 7.91 -4.50
C GLY A 27 5.85 7.22 -3.83
N THR A 28 6.47 7.83 -2.81
CA THR A 28 7.60 7.27 -2.07
C THR A 28 7.17 6.26 -1.00
N ILE A 29 5.97 6.46 -0.45
CA ILE A 29 5.37 5.62 0.59
C ILE A 29 4.00 5.14 0.11
N ILE A 30 3.74 3.85 0.32
CA ILE A 30 2.43 3.21 0.13
C ILE A 30 1.90 2.85 1.51
N ARG A 31 0.68 3.30 1.82
CA ARG A 31 0.02 3.02 3.10
C ARG A 31 -1.13 2.07 2.92
N VAL A 32 -1.26 1.11 3.82
CA VAL A 32 -2.35 0.12 3.84
C VAL A 32 -3.07 0.23 5.17
N HIS A 33 -4.36 0.56 5.15
CA HIS A 33 -5.17 0.71 6.36
C HIS A 33 -6.14 -0.46 6.49
N LEU A 34 -6.43 -0.87 7.72
CA LEU A 34 -7.54 -1.78 7.97
C LEU A 34 -8.85 -0.99 7.86
N VAL A 35 -9.81 -1.48 7.09
CA VAL A 35 -11.08 -0.76 6.87
C VAL A 35 -11.91 -0.70 8.14
N SER A 36 -11.89 -1.77 8.95
CA SER A 36 -12.59 -1.83 10.24
C SER A 36 -11.92 -0.99 11.33
N GLU A 37 -10.61 -0.77 11.25
CA GLU A 37 -9.82 -0.04 12.23
C GLU A 37 -9.00 1.05 11.54
N ALA A 38 -9.65 2.19 11.29
CA ALA A 38 -9.09 3.31 10.53
C ALA A 38 -7.76 3.87 11.07
N THR A 39 -7.38 3.54 12.31
CA THR A 39 -6.12 3.94 12.95
C THR A 39 -4.98 2.96 12.70
N LYS A 40 -5.25 1.67 12.43
CA LYS A 40 -4.21 0.67 12.17
C LYS A 40 -3.79 0.73 10.71
N SER A 41 -2.51 0.97 10.47
CA SER A 41 -1.95 1.02 9.13
C SER A 41 -0.54 0.45 9.04
N TYR A 42 -0.22 -0.06 7.85
CA TYR A 42 1.12 -0.40 7.42
C TYR A 42 1.66 0.72 6.53
N SER A 43 2.95 1.02 6.65
CA SER A 43 3.64 1.97 5.78
C SER A 43 4.82 1.29 5.11
N PHE A 44 4.76 1.18 3.79
CA PHE A 44 5.81 0.58 2.98
C PHE A 44 6.55 1.65 2.21
N ARG A 45 7.89 1.62 2.28
CA ARG A 45 8.74 2.46 1.45
C ARG A 45 8.88 1.81 0.07
N ARG A 46 8.36 2.47 -0.97
CA ARG A 46 8.60 2.09 -2.36
C ARG A 46 9.99 2.54 -2.80
N GLY A 47 10.45 3.72 -2.38
CA GLY A 47 11.79 4.20 -2.69
C GLY A 47 12.11 5.54 -2.06
N THR A 48 13.33 6.03 -2.29
CA THR A 48 13.79 7.33 -1.78
C THR A 48 13.32 8.48 -2.67
N CYS A 49 13.42 8.32 -3.99
CA CYS A 49 13.03 9.36 -4.95
C CYS A 49 11.53 9.28 -5.30
N PRO A 50 10.83 10.41 -5.50
CA PRO A 50 9.46 10.41 -6.00
C PRO A 50 9.29 9.64 -7.31
N SER A 51 8.14 9.01 -7.49
CA SER A 51 7.79 8.23 -8.68
C SER A 51 6.28 8.13 -8.79
N THR A 52 5.73 8.36 -9.98
CA THR A 52 4.29 8.28 -10.22
C THR A 52 3.84 6.84 -10.06
N ILE A 53 2.94 6.58 -9.11
CA ILE A 53 2.31 5.26 -8.96
C ILE A 53 1.23 5.11 -10.02
N PHE A 54 1.33 4.07 -10.83
CA PHE A 54 0.33 3.80 -11.87
C PHE A 54 -0.81 2.92 -11.36
N SER A 55 -0.49 1.91 -10.56
CA SER A 55 -1.49 0.99 -10.02
C SER A 55 -1.05 0.35 -8.71
N LEU A 56 -2.04 0.03 -7.88
CA LEU A 56 -1.94 -0.77 -6.67
C LEU A 56 -2.89 -1.97 -6.81
N SER A 57 -2.45 -3.16 -6.45
CA SER A 57 -3.30 -4.36 -6.53
C SER A 57 -3.00 -5.34 -5.41
N PHE A 58 -4.03 -5.80 -4.71
CA PHE A 58 -3.91 -6.88 -3.75
C PHE A 58 -3.94 -8.23 -4.45
N ALA A 59 -3.18 -9.19 -3.93
CA ALA A 59 -3.37 -10.59 -4.29
C ALA A 59 -4.78 -11.06 -3.85
N PRO A 60 -5.36 -12.08 -4.52
CA PRO A 60 -6.63 -12.66 -4.10
C PRO A 60 -6.59 -13.10 -2.63
N SER A 61 -7.63 -12.77 -1.86
CA SER A 61 -7.67 -12.97 -0.39
C SER A 61 -7.58 -14.42 0.10
N LEU A 62 -7.51 -15.40 -0.80
CA LEU A 62 -7.33 -16.82 -0.48
C LEU A 62 -5.85 -17.24 -0.45
N GLN A 63 -4.94 -16.39 -0.91
CA GLN A 63 -3.50 -16.64 -0.88
C GLN A 63 -2.88 -15.94 0.33
N LEU A 64 -2.29 -16.73 1.24
CA LEU A 64 -1.49 -16.21 2.34
C LEU A 64 0.01 -16.27 1.97
N PRO A 65 0.81 -15.25 2.33
CA PRO A 65 0.42 -14.04 3.06
C PRO A 65 -0.38 -13.04 2.19
N ASP A 66 -1.09 -12.12 2.83
CA ASP A 66 -1.75 -10.99 2.16
C ASP A 66 -0.67 -10.18 1.42
N ILE A 67 -0.76 -10.02 0.10
CA ILE A 67 0.28 -9.33 -0.70
C ILE A 67 -0.32 -8.11 -1.39
N LEU A 68 0.46 -7.02 -1.44
CA LEU A 68 0.18 -5.82 -2.21
C LEU A 68 1.29 -5.58 -3.25
N VAL A 69 0.89 -5.37 -4.50
CA VAL A 69 1.78 -5.03 -5.62
C VAL A 69 1.60 -3.57 -6.01
N ALA A 70 2.71 -2.91 -6.36
CA ALA A 70 2.71 -1.54 -6.86
C ALA A 70 3.59 -1.37 -8.10
N THR A 71 3.04 -0.73 -9.13
CA THR A 71 3.75 -0.33 -10.35
C THR A 71 3.98 1.18 -10.36
N SER A 72 5.11 1.62 -10.90
CA SER A 72 5.43 3.06 -10.95
C SER A 72 6.31 3.43 -12.14
N SER A 73 6.47 4.74 -12.37
CA SER A 73 7.33 5.30 -13.43
C SER A 73 8.83 5.03 -13.25
N SER A 74 9.25 4.42 -12.14
CA SER A 74 10.66 4.04 -11.92
C SER A 74 11.10 2.83 -12.75
N GLY A 75 10.18 2.18 -13.47
CA GLY A 75 10.45 0.97 -14.26
C GLY A 75 10.51 -0.33 -13.45
N SER A 76 10.24 -0.27 -12.15
CA SER A 76 10.28 -1.42 -11.24
C SER A 76 8.91 -1.70 -10.63
N VAL A 77 8.61 -2.98 -10.37
CA VAL A 77 7.44 -3.44 -9.62
C VAL A 77 7.85 -3.79 -8.19
N HIS A 78 7.11 -3.28 -7.21
CA HIS A 78 7.34 -3.58 -5.80
C HIS A 78 6.25 -4.52 -5.28
N ILE A 79 6.64 -5.45 -4.41
CA ILE A 79 5.76 -6.43 -3.78
C ILE A 79 5.93 -6.30 -2.26
N PHE A 80 4.84 -6.09 -1.55
CA PHE A 80 4.81 -5.91 -0.10
C PHE A 80 3.97 -7.03 0.52
N SER A 81 4.52 -7.69 1.54
CA SER A 81 3.81 -8.70 2.32
C SER A 81 3.17 -8.05 3.55
N LEU A 82 1.88 -8.28 3.73
CA LEU A 82 1.06 -7.87 4.87
C LEU A 82 0.88 -9.10 5.76
N GLY A 83 1.23 -8.99 7.04
CA GLY A 83 1.06 -10.12 7.97
C GLY A 83 2.32 -10.63 8.66
N PHE A 84 3.41 -9.86 8.65
CA PHE A 84 4.43 -10.02 9.68
C PHE A 84 4.34 -8.83 10.65
N GLU A 85 3.69 -9.04 11.80
CA GLU A 85 4.01 -8.25 12.98
C GLU A 85 5.40 -8.68 13.47
N THR A 86 6.44 -8.32 12.74
CA THR A 86 7.72 -8.05 13.39
C THR A 86 7.60 -6.65 13.96
N ASN A 87 7.12 -6.63 15.20
CA ASN A 87 7.25 -5.54 16.17
C ASN A 87 8.62 -4.87 16.00
N GLN A 88 8.71 -3.81 15.19
CA GLN A 88 9.89 -2.96 15.14
C GLN A 88 9.61 -1.77 16.05
N ARG A 89 10.25 -1.85 17.21
CA ARG A 89 10.44 -0.78 18.19
C ARG A 89 10.92 0.51 17.55
#